data_AF-A0A482YZ55-F1
#
_entry.id   AF-A0A482YZ55-F1
#
_cell.length_a   1.000
_cell.length_b   1.000
_cell.length_c   1.000
_cell.angle_alpha   90.00
_cell.angle_beta   90.00
_cell.angle_gamma   90.00
#
_symmetry.space_group_name_H-M   'P 1'
#
loop_
_entity.id
_entity.type
_entity.pdbx_description
1 polymer ?
#
loop_
_entity_poly.entity_id
_entity_poly.type
_entity_poly.pdbx_seq_one_letter_code
_entity_poly.pdbx_strand_id
1 'polypeptide(L)' 'RLTVERLPAFSPDFNPIEKLWKNTKRDSTHMKYFKSFEDLHNSVVHTFNTYMQDASKVICVMKKMREDFAIAA' A
#
# COMPACT_ATOMS: atom_id res chain seq x y z
N ARG A 1 -17.81 -13.66 -2.07
CA ARG A 1 -18.19 -13.49 -0.65
C ARG A 1 -17.12 -12.62 -0.01
N LEU A 2 -17.50 -11.57 0.74
CA LEU A 2 -16.55 -10.72 1.46
C LEU A 2 -16.30 -11.32 2.85
N THR A 3 -15.04 -11.34 3.29
CA THR A 3 -14.61 -11.83 4.61
C THR A 3 -13.90 -10.69 5.33
N VAL A 4 -14.10 -10.58 6.65
CA VAL A 4 -13.49 -9.54 7.48
C VAL A 4 -12.47 -10.19 8.40
N GLU A 5 -11.21 -9.79 8.28
CA GLU A 5 -10.15 -10.19 9.22
C GLU A 5 -10.01 -9.18 10.35
N ARG A 6 -9.90 -9.70 11.57
CA ARG A 6 -9.69 -8.88 12.77
C ARG A 6 -8.19 -8.78 13.03
N LEU A 7 -7.67 -7.55 12.99
CA LEU A 7 -6.32 -7.27 13.47
C LEU A 7 -6.35 -6.92 14.96
N PRO A 8 -5.32 -7.30 15.74
CA PRO A 8 -5.17 -6.82 17.11
C PRO A 8 -5.05 -5.28 17.14
N ALA A 9 -5.44 -4.69 18.26
CA ALA A 9 -5.28 -3.25 18.46
C ALA A 9 -3.82 -2.83 18.28
N PHE A 10 -3.61 -1.60 17.76
CA PHE A 10 -2.27 -1.00 17.58
C PHE A 10 -1.27 -1.88 16.81
N SER A 11 -1.74 -2.65 15.82
CA SER A 11 -0.90 -3.57 15.05
C SER A 11 -0.71 -3.15 13.59
N PRO A 12 -0.07 -1.99 13.31
CA PRO A 12 0.17 -1.54 11.94
C PRO A 12 1.03 -2.54 11.15
N ASP A 13 1.91 -3.28 11.83
CA ASP A 13 2.79 -4.27 11.20
C ASP A 13 2.03 -5.47 10.59
N PHE A 14 0.79 -5.72 11.03
CA PHE A 14 -0.07 -6.76 10.46
C PHE A 14 -0.96 -6.26 9.33
N ASN A 15 -1.05 -4.95 9.11
CA ASN A 15 -1.88 -4.37 8.05
C ASN A 15 -1.03 -4.07 6.80
N PRO A 16 -1.17 -4.84 5.70
CA PRO A 16 -0.34 -4.67 4.51
C PRO A 16 -0.43 -3.27 3.87
N ILE A 17 -1.56 -2.57 4.06
CA ILE A 17 -1.74 -1.23 3.51
C ILE A 17 -0.79 -0.20 4.14
N GLU A 18 -0.39 -0.38 5.40
CA GLU A 18 0.57 0.51 6.07
C GLU A 18 1.93 0.41 5.38
N LYS A 19 2.34 -0.80 5.03
CA LYS A 19 3.58 -1.05 4.28
C LYS A 19 3.50 -0.52 2.85
N LEU A 20 2.33 -0.60 2.21
CA LEU A 20 2.10 0.03 0.92
C LEU A 20 2.30 1.55 1.01
N TRP A 21 1.67 2.21 1.99
CA TRP A 21 1.83 3.65 2.21
C TRP A 21 3.26 4.06 2.55
N LYS A 22 4.02 3.23 3.28
CA LYS A 22 5.46 3.45 3.49
C LYS A 22 6.25 3.45 2.19
N ASN A 23 5.96 2.52 1.28
CA ASN A 23 6.57 2.49 -0.06
C ASN A 23 6.13 3.70 -0.89
N THR A 24 4.83 4.02 -0.88
CA THR A 24 4.29 5.18 -1.59
C THR A 24 4.95 6.46 -1.10
N LYS A 25 5.14 6.65 0.22
CA LYS A 25 5.86 7.81 0.75
C LYS A 25 7.28 7.90 0.19
N ARG A 26 8.04 6.79 0.25
CA ARG A 26 9.41 6.73 -0.28
C ARG A 26 9.46 7.11 -1.77
N ASP A 27 8.55 6.58 -2.57
CA ASP A 27 8.59 6.71 -4.02
C ASP A 27 7.97 8.05 -4.51
N SER A 28 6.95 8.55 -3.81
CA SER A 28 6.15 9.71 -4.23
C SER A 28 6.54 11.02 -3.54
N THR A 29 6.68 11.06 -2.22
CA THR A 29 6.69 12.32 -1.45
C THR A 29 7.92 12.54 -0.59
N HIS A 30 8.77 11.53 -0.42
CA HIS A 30 9.94 11.60 0.44
C HIS A 30 10.91 12.70 -0.02
N MET A 31 11.19 13.65 0.88
CA MET A 31 12.08 14.81 0.64
C MET A 31 11.71 15.63 -0.61
N LYS A 32 10.42 15.71 -0.94
CA LYS A 32 9.93 16.57 -2.02
C LYS A 32 9.15 17.75 -1.45
N TYR A 33 9.37 18.92 -2.03
CA TYR A 33 8.54 20.10 -1.81
C TYR A 33 7.41 20.15 -2.83
N PHE A 34 6.21 20.45 -2.37
CA PHE A 34 5.03 20.64 -3.20
C PHE A 34 4.50 22.06 -2.99
N LYS A 35 4.32 22.81 -4.08
CA LYS A 35 3.86 24.21 -4.01
C LYS A 35 2.37 24.29 -3.69
N SER A 36 1.61 23.30 -4.13
CA SER A 36 0.18 23.17 -3.87
C SER A 36 -0.19 21.76 -3.40
N PHE A 37 -1.39 21.62 -2.83
CA PHE A 37 -1.97 20.32 -2.52
C PHE A 37 -2.19 19.47 -3.79
N GLU A 38 -2.52 20.10 -4.92
CA GLU A 38 -2.74 19.42 -6.19
C GLU A 38 -1.45 18.76 -6.70
N ASP A 39 -0.29 19.40 -6.52
CA ASP A 39 1.01 18.80 -6.87
C ASP A 39 1.29 17.53 -6.04
N LEU A 40 0.97 17.56 -4.74
CA LEU A 40 1.08 16.40 -3.86
C LEU A 40 0.13 15.28 -4.30
N HIS A 41 -1.14 15.61 -4.53
CA HIS A 41 -2.16 14.66 -4.99
C HIS A 41 -1.73 13.99 -6.30
N ASN A 42 -1.32 14.78 -7.29
CA ASN A 42 -0.89 14.28 -8.59
C ASN A 42 0.35 13.39 -8.47
N SER A 43 1.31 13.72 -7.59
CA SER A 43 2.46 12.87 -7.33
C SER A 43 2.06 11.51 -6.75
N VAL A 44 1.09 11.47 -5.83
CA VAL A 44 0.61 10.21 -5.22
C VAL A 44 -0.17 9.39 -6.25
N VAL A 45 -1.08 10.01 -7.00
CA VAL A 45 -1.85 9.36 -8.07
C VAL A 45 -0.93 8.79 -9.14
N HIS A 46 0.09 9.54 -9.56
CA HIS A 46 1.08 9.05 -10.52
C HIS A 46 1.78 7.77 -10.00
N THR A 47 2.20 7.75 -8.74
CA THR A 47 2.79 6.54 -8.13
C THR A 47 1.80 5.37 -8.13
N PHE A 48 0.52 5.57 -7.80
CA PHE A 48 -0.48 4.51 -7.89
C PHE A 48 -0.72 4.03 -9.32
N ASN A 49 -0.70 4.92 -10.32
CA ASN A 49 -0.75 4.51 -11.72
C ASN A 49 0.43 3.59 -12.08
N THR A 50 1.63 3.82 -11.54
CA THR A 50 2.75 2.89 -11.74
C THR A 50 2.52 1.53 -11.10
N TYR A 51 1.81 1.47 -9.97
CA TYR A 51 1.45 0.21 -9.31
C TYR A 51 0.37 -0.54 -10.08
N MET A 52 -0.52 0.16 -10.79
CA MET A 52 -1.51 -0.46 -11.67
C MET A 52 -0.86 -1.12 -12.89
N GLN A 53 0.24 -0.56 -13.40
CA GLN A 53 1.01 -1.15 -14.50
C GLN A 53 1.90 -2.31 -14.05
N ASP A 54 2.28 -2.33 -12.77
CA ASP A 54 3.13 -3.36 -12.18
C ASP A 54 2.57 -3.82 -10.82
N ALA A 55 1.72 -4.83 -10.89
CA ALA A 55 1.08 -5.43 -9.71
C ALA A 55 2.09 -6.00 -8.71
N SER A 56 3.33 -6.31 -9.11
CA SER A 56 4.36 -6.86 -8.20
C SER A 56 4.66 -5.91 -7.04
N LYS A 57 4.54 -4.59 -7.28
CA LYS A 57 4.74 -3.54 -6.27
C LYS A 57 3.70 -3.54 -5.15
N VAL A 58 2.49 -4.03 -5.43
CA VAL A 58 1.42 -4.20 -4.44
C VAL A 58 1.46 -5.60 -3.84
N ILE A 59 1.63 -6.61 -4.69
CA ILE A 59 1.66 -8.01 -4.31
C ILE A 59 2.74 -8.31 -3.26
N CYS A 60 3.92 -7.68 -3.38
CA CYS A 60 5.03 -7.94 -2.46
C CYS A 60 4.71 -7.56 -1.00
N VAL A 61 3.85 -6.56 -0.75
CA VAL A 61 3.48 -6.16 0.61
C VAL A 61 2.38 -7.03 1.19
N MET A 62 1.61 -7.74 0.36
CA MET A 62 0.50 -8.61 0.76
C MET A 62 0.91 -10.10 0.87
N LYS A 63 2.20 -10.43 0.72
CA LYS A 63 2.66 -11.84 0.62
C LYS A 63 2.13 -12.73 1.75
N LYS A 64 2.36 -12.35 3.01
CA LYS A 64 1.90 -13.10 4.19
C LYS A 64 0.38 -13.29 4.19
N MET A 65 -0.35 -12.20 3.99
CA MET A 65 -1.83 -12.24 3.95
C MET A 65 -2.35 -13.18 2.87
N ARG A 66 -1.73 -13.20 1.68
CA ARG A 66 -2.11 -14.11 0.61
C ARG A 66 -1.77 -15.57 0.91
N GLU A 67 -0.67 -15.85 1.59
CA GLU A 67 -0.32 -17.20 2.06
C GLU A 67 -1.34 -17.69 3.09
N ASP A 68 -1.69 -16.84 4.07
CA ASP A 68 -2.67 -17.14 5.11
C ASP A 68 -4.06 -17.45 4.50
N PHE A 69 -4.48 -16.70 3.48
CA PHE A 69 -5.76 -16.94 2.78
C PHE A 69 -5.73 -18.08 1.75
N ALA A 70 -4.58 -18.38 1.15
CA ALA A 70 -4.46 -19.49 0.19
C ALA A 70 -4.56 -20.87 0.87
N ILE A 71 -4.18 -20.96 2.15
CA ILE A 71 -4.32 -22.19 2.96
C ILE A 71 -5.77 -22.38 3.44
N ALA A 72 -6.56 -21.30 3.48
CA ALA A 72 -7.95 -21.31 3.94
C ALA A 72 -8.99 -21.59 2.83
N ALA A 73 -8.57 -21.77 1.57
CA ALA A 73 -9.41 -22.03 0.40
C ALA A 73 -9.27 -23.49 -0.06
#